data_AF-A0A8T3CQA9-F1
#
_entry.id   AF-A0A8T3CQA9-F1
#
_cell.length_a   1.000
_cell.length_b   1.000
_cell.length_c   1.000
_cell.angle_alpha   90.00
_cell.angle_beta   90.00
_cell.angle_gamma   90.00
#
_symmetry.space_group_name_H-M   'P 1'
#
loop_
_entity.id
_entity.type
_entity.pdbx_description
1 polymer ?
#
loop_
_entity_poly.entity_id
_entity_poly.type
_entity_poly.pdbx_seq_one_letter_code
_entity_poly.pdbx_strand_id
1 'polypeptide(L)'
;MNQEDFQSRPILELREKIQPEIVELIRQQRLNRLCEGTCFRKISTRRRQDKFWYCRLSPNHKVLHYGDLEENPQGEVPHDSLQEKLPVADIKAVVTGKECPHMKEKGALKQNKEVLELAFSLLYESDEYLNFIAPDKHEYCVWTDGLNALLGKEMTSDLTKSDMDTLLSMEMKLRLLDLENIQIPEAPPPIPKEPSSYDFVYDCN
;
A
#
# COMPACT_ATOMS: atom_id res chain seq x y z
N MET A 1 -11.06 9.49 27.49
CA MET A 1 -11.93 9.78 26.33
C MET A 1 -12.78 8.54 26.04
N ASN A 2 -14.10 8.69 25.97
CA ASN A 2 -15.01 7.57 25.77
C ASN A 2 -15.04 7.15 24.30
N GLN A 3 -15.34 5.89 24.00
CA GLN A 3 -15.46 5.41 22.61
C GLN A 3 -16.56 6.17 21.81
N GLU A 4 -17.57 6.70 22.49
CA GLU A 4 -18.65 7.49 21.90
C GLU A 4 -18.18 8.86 21.39
N ASP A 5 -17.16 9.46 22.01
CA ASP A 5 -16.60 10.76 21.58
C ASP A 5 -16.05 10.66 20.15
N PHE A 6 -15.47 9.51 19.79
CA PHE A 6 -14.88 9.28 18.46
C PHE A 6 -15.89 9.27 17.31
N GLN A 7 -17.19 9.21 17.61
CA GLN A 7 -18.28 9.26 16.63
C GLN A 7 -18.91 10.65 16.52
N SER A 8 -18.45 11.62 17.31
CA SER A 8 -18.94 13.00 17.23
C SER A 8 -18.62 13.62 15.87
N ARG A 9 -19.55 14.44 15.36
CA ARG A 9 -19.42 15.08 14.04
C ARG A 9 -18.10 15.86 13.86
N PRO A 10 -17.62 16.67 14.84
CA PRO A 10 -16.36 17.38 14.69
C PRO A 10 -15.15 16.45 14.56
N ILE A 11 -15.17 15.30 15.23
CA ILE A 11 -14.11 14.29 15.15
C ILE A 11 -14.14 13.58 13.80
N LEU A 12 -15.33 13.26 13.28
CA LEU A 12 -15.47 12.67 11.94
C LEU A 12 -14.99 13.64 10.85
N GLU A 13 -15.37 14.92 10.92
CA GLU A 13 -14.89 15.95 9.98
C GLU A 13 -13.37 16.13 10.04
N LEU A 14 -12.77 16.05 11.24
CA LEU A 14 -11.31 16.08 11.39
C LEU A 14 -10.65 14.83 10.80
N ARG A 15 -11.25 13.65 11.04
CA ARG A 15 -10.79 12.36 10.49
C ARG A 15 -10.75 12.40 8.97
N GLU A 16 -11.80 12.90 8.33
CA GLU A 16 -11.88 13.04 6.86
C GLU A 16 -10.81 13.98 6.31
N LYS A 17 -10.48 15.06 7.02
CA LYS A 17 -9.41 15.99 6.61
C LYS A 17 -8.02 15.39 6.70
N ILE A 18 -7.77 14.54 7.70
CA ILE A 18 -6.45 13.92 7.93
C ILE A 18 -6.25 12.70 7.04
N GLN A 19 -7.33 11.98 6.70
CA GLN A 19 -7.27 10.72 5.97
C GLN A 19 -6.42 10.75 4.68
N PRO A 20 -6.49 11.78 3.81
CA PRO A 20 -5.67 11.85 2.60
C PRO A 20 -4.16 11.84 2.88
N GLU A 21 -3.72 12.49 3.97
CA GLU A 21 -2.30 12.58 4.34
C GLU A 21 -1.78 11.22 4.83
N ILE A 22 -2.61 10.48 5.58
CA ILE A 22 -2.29 9.11 6.01
C ILE A 22 -2.24 8.14 4.83
N VAL A 23 -3.18 8.26 3.88
CA VAL A 23 -3.16 7.46 2.65
C VAL A 23 -1.88 7.72 1.85
N GLU A 24 -1.45 8.96 1.75
CA GLU A 24 -0.19 9.33 1.08
C GLU A 24 1.03 8.76 1.80
N LEU A 25 1.04 8.75 3.14
CA LEU A 25 2.12 8.12 3.91
C LEU A 25 2.21 6.61 3.65
N ILE A 26 1.07 5.91 3.65
CA ILE A 26 1.01 4.48 3.32
C ILE A 26 1.50 4.27 1.88
N ARG A 27 1.07 5.12 0.94
CA ARG A 27 1.49 5.07 -0.47
C ARG A 27 3.01 5.14 -0.60
N GLN A 28 3.64 6.11 0.07
CA GLN A 28 5.10 6.27 0.07
C GLN A 28 5.79 5.04 0.65
N GLN A 29 5.28 4.48 1.75
CA GLN A 29 5.83 3.26 2.33
C GLN A 29 5.75 2.08 1.35
N ARG A 30 4.63 1.87 0.66
CA ARG A 30 4.49 0.78 -0.33
C ARG A 30 5.47 0.93 -1.48
N LEU A 31 5.63 2.15 -2.00
CA LEU A 31 6.59 2.41 -3.07
C LEU A 31 8.04 2.19 -2.63
N ASN A 32 8.39 2.59 -1.41
CA ASN A 32 9.72 2.32 -0.85
C ASN A 32 9.99 0.82 -0.74
N ARG A 33 9.00 0.02 -0.30
CA ARG A 33 9.13 -1.45 -0.23
C ARG A 33 9.26 -2.08 -1.61
N LEU A 34 8.56 -1.57 -2.62
CA LEU A 34 8.78 -2.00 -4.01
C LEU A 34 10.20 -1.65 -4.48
N CYS A 35 10.72 -0.48 -4.10
CA CYS A 35 12.07 -0.06 -4.43
C CYS A 35 13.14 -0.93 -3.76
N GLU A 36 12.92 -1.37 -2.52
CA GLU A 36 13.76 -2.39 -1.86
C GLU A 36 13.76 -3.67 -2.69
N GLY A 37 12.57 -4.18 -3.03
CA GLY A 37 12.38 -5.38 -3.84
C GLY A 37 12.20 -6.65 -3.03
N THR A 38 11.71 -7.70 -3.70
CA THR A 38 11.35 -8.97 -3.06
C THR A 38 11.86 -10.15 -3.88
N CYS A 39 12.28 -11.20 -3.17
CA CYS A 39 12.64 -12.49 -3.75
C CYS A 39 11.38 -13.38 -3.86
N PHE A 40 11.16 -13.94 -5.04
CA PHE A 40 10.01 -14.77 -5.39
C PHE A 40 10.48 -16.18 -5.77
N ARG A 41 9.66 -17.18 -5.46
CA ARG A 41 9.92 -18.57 -5.87
C ARG A 41 9.24 -18.86 -7.20
N LYS A 42 9.96 -19.48 -8.13
CA LYS A 42 9.36 -19.95 -9.39
C LYS A 42 8.46 -21.15 -9.13
N ILE A 43 7.28 -21.15 -9.75
CA ILE A 43 6.41 -22.33 -9.78
C ILE A 43 7.05 -23.36 -10.73
N SER A 44 7.77 -24.34 -10.19
CA SER A 44 8.32 -25.44 -10.98
C SER A 44 7.42 -26.67 -10.90
N THR A 45 7.13 -27.27 -12.05
CA THR A 45 6.46 -28.59 -12.12
C THR A 45 7.43 -29.76 -11.90
N ARG A 46 8.75 -29.53 -11.89
CA ARG A 46 9.80 -30.55 -11.75
C ARG A 46 10.60 -30.36 -10.46
N ARG A 47 10.64 -31.41 -9.61
CA ARG A 47 11.18 -31.45 -8.24
C ARG A 47 12.69 -31.20 -8.05
N ARG A 48 13.44 -30.65 -9.02
CA ARG A 48 14.91 -30.75 -8.98
C ARG A 48 15.70 -29.54 -8.46
N GLN A 49 15.10 -28.37 -8.24
CA GLN A 49 15.72 -27.27 -7.47
C GLN A 49 14.73 -26.10 -7.33
N ASP A 50 14.75 -25.42 -6.19
CA ASP A 50 14.03 -24.18 -6.00
C ASP A 50 14.76 -23.07 -6.76
N LYS A 51 14.15 -22.62 -7.85
CA LYS A 51 14.63 -21.46 -8.59
C LYS A 51 13.97 -20.21 -8.03
N PHE A 52 14.78 -19.24 -7.67
CA PHE A 52 14.32 -17.95 -7.21
C PHE A 52 14.43 -16.93 -8.34
N TRP A 53 13.68 -15.85 -8.22
CA TRP A 53 13.84 -14.66 -9.05
C TRP A 53 13.53 -13.44 -8.19
N TYR A 54 14.08 -12.30 -8.56
CA TYR A 54 13.95 -11.08 -7.78
C TYR A 54 13.30 -10.01 -8.62
N CYS A 55 12.49 -9.16 -8.01
CA CYS A 55 11.88 -8.01 -8.66
C CYS A 55 11.97 -6.80 -7.73
N ARG A 56 12.35 -5.65 -8.28
CA ARG A 56 12.38 -4.37 -7.58
C ARG A 56 12.01 -3.21 -8.50
N LEU A 57 11.44 -2.17 -7.92
CA LEU A 57 11.14 -0.92 -8.59
C LEU A 57 12.38 -0.01 -8.60
N SER A 58 12.63 0.67 -9.71
CA SER A 58 13.63 1.72 -9.82
C SER A 58 13.29 2.90 -8.87
N PRO A 59 14.27 3.60 -8.27
CA PRO A 59 14.00 4.70 -7.32
C PRO A 59 13.17 5.88 -7.88
N ASN A 60 13.12 6.05 -9.20
CA ASN A 60 12.28 7.06 -9.86
C ASN A 60 10.84 6.57 -10.14
N HIS A 61 10.50 5.35 -9.72
CA HIS A 61 9.21 4.69 -9.90
C HIS A 61 8.79 4.48 -11.37
N LYS A 62 9.75 4.31 -12.30
CA LYS A 62 9.45 4.19 -13.74
C LYS A 62 9.70 2.80 -14.33
N VAL A 63 10.51 1.95 -13.73
CA VAL A 63 10.89 0.65 -14.29
C VAL A 63 10.92 -0.41 -13.19
N LEU A 64 10.29 -1.55 -13.42
CA LEU A 64 10.51 -2.76 -12.64
C LEU A 64 11.70 -3.53 -13.22
N HIS A 65 12.70 -3.77 -12.41
CA HIS A 65 13.86 -4.58 -12.74
C HIS A 65 13.67 -5.98 -12.16
N TYR A 66 13.89 -7.02 -12.95
CA TYR A 66 13.76 -8.38 -12.47
C TYR A 66 14.74 -9.35 -13.15
N GLY A 67 14.91 -10.52 -12.53
CA GLY A 67 15.83 -11.53 -13.05
C GLY A 67 15.91 -12.76 -12.16
N ASP A 68 16.45 -13.84 -12.71
CA ASP A 68 16.63 -15.10 -12.01
C ASP A 68 17.75 -15.02 -10.99
N LEU A 69 17.57 -15.70 -9.86
CA LEU A 69 18.58 -15.88 -8.84
C LEU A 69 18.90 -17.37 -8.66
N GLU A 70 20.20 -17.69 -8.53
CA GLU A 70 20.65 -19.06 -8.27
C GLU A 70 20.34 -19.50 -6.83
N GLU A 71 20.42 -18.58 -5.87
CA GLU A 71 20.14 -18.79 -4.45
C GLU A 71 19.31 -17.64 -3.87
N ASN A 72 18.69 -17.87 -2.71
CA ASN A 72 18.00 -16.81 -1.97
C ASN A 72 19.04 -15.80 -1.45
N PRO A 73 18.98 -14.53 -1.84
CA PRO A 73 20.04 -13.57 -1.54
C PRO A 73 20.08 -13.27 -0.03
N GLN A 74 21.28 -13.17 0.54
CA GLN A 74 21.50 -12.79 1.95
C GLN A 74 21.56 -11.26 2.16
N GLY A 75 21.15 -10.46 1.18
CA GLY A 75 21.21 -8.99 1.20
C GLY A 75 20.55 -8.34 -0.01
N GLU A 76 20.73 -7.03 -0.17
CA GLU A 76 20.16 -6.29 -1.29
C GLU A 76 20.73 -6.73 -2.64
N VAL A 77 19.85 -6.92 -3.62
CA VAL A 77 20.21 -7.27 -5.00
C VAL A 77 20.34 -5.99 -5.82
N PRO A 78 21.54 -5.65 -6.36
CA PRO A 78 21.74 -4.43 -7.15
C PRO A 78 20.91 -4.42 -8.43
N HIS A 79 20.45 -3.23 -8.85
CA HIS A 79 19.68 -3.05 -10.08
C HIS A 79 20.38 -3.60 -11.33
N ASP A 80 21.70 -3.46 -11.41
CA ASP A 80 22.49 -3.85 -12.58
C ASP A 80 22.66 -5.37 -12.73
N SER A 81 22.38 -6.15 -11.67
CA SER A 81 22.37 -7.62 -11.75
C SER A 81 21.06 -8.19 -12.32
N LEU A 82 20.01 -7.36 -12.43
CA LEU A 82 18.71 -7.76 -12.95
C LEU A 82 18.62 -7.40 -14.43
N GLN A 83 18.57 -8.45 -15.26
CA GLN A 83 18.73 -8.34 -16.71
C GLN A 83 17.47 -7.82 -17.40
N GLU A 84 16.30 -8.15 -16.86
CA GLU A 84 15.01 -7.84 -17.45
C GLU A 84 14.42 -6.55 -16.88
N LYS A 85 13.69 -5.81 -17.73
CA LYS A 85 13.12 -4.51 -17.40
C LYS A 85 11.71 -4.39 -17.95
N LEU A 86 10.77 -3.99 -17.10
CA LEU A 86 9.40 -3.68 -17.46
C LEU A 86 9.10 -2.21 -17.12
N PRO A 87 8.93 -1.32 -18.11
CA PRO A 87 8.51 0.05 -17.85
C PRO A 87 7.12 0.08 -17.21
N VAL A 88 6.98 0.88 -16.14
CA VAL A 88 5.70 1.02 -15.41
C VAL A 88 4.60 1.59 -16.32
N ALA A 89 4.98 2.43 -17.30
CA ALA A 89 4.06 2.99 -18.28
C ALA A 89 3.39 1.94 -19.18
N ASP A 90 4.02 0.77 -19.35
CA ASP A 90 3.51 -0.29 -20.23
C ASP A 90 2.57 -1.26 -19.50
N ILE A 91 2.47 -1.14 -18.17
CA ILE A 91 1.58 -1.95 -17.33
C ILE A 91 0.14 -1.47 -17.53
N LYS A 92 -0.72 -2.37 -18.00
CA LYS A 92 -2.14 -2.11 -18.23
C LYS A 92 -3.00 -2.44 -17.01
N ALA A 93 -2.70 -3.55 -16.33
CA ALA A 93 -3.48 -4.02 -15.20
C ALA A 93 -2.69 -4.92 -14.26
N VAL A 94 -3.14 -4.97 -13.02
CA VAL A 94 -2.77 -5.98 -12.02
C VAL A 94 -3.97 -6.92 -11.89
N VAL A 95 -3.76 -8.21 -12.04
CA VAL A 95 -4.78 -9.25 -11.80
C VAL A 95 -4.34 -10.16 -10.66
N THR A 96 -5.28 -10.76 -9.94
CA THR A 96 -5.00 -11.57 -8.75
C THR A 96 -5.76 -12.89 -8.76
N GLY A 97 -5.23 -13.86 -8.04
CA GLY A 97 -5.83 -15.19 -7.85
C GLY A 97 -6.19 -15.88 -9.16
N LYS A 98 -7.47 -16.23 -9.32
CA LYS A 98 -7.98 -17.00 -10.47
C LYS A 98 -7.90 -16.25 -11.80
N GLU A 99 -7.77 -14.91 -11.76
CA GLU A 99 -7.67 -14.09 -12.96
C GLU A 99 -6.26 -14.11 -13.56
N CYS A 100 -5.27 -14.54 -12.79
CA CYS A 100 -3.89 -14.69 -13.24
C CYS A 100 -3.79 -15.76 -14.35
N PRO A 101 -3.07 -15.49 -15.47
CA PRO A 101 -2.92 -16.45 -16.57
C PRO A 101 -2.38 -17.82 -16.12
N HIS A 102 -1.37 -17.81 -15.23
CA HIS A 102 -0.75 -19.01 -14.68
C HIS A 102 -1.66 -19.83 -13.74
N MET A 103 -2.80 -19.26 -13.31
CA MET A 103 -3.78 -19.95 -12.47
C MET A 103 -4.98 -20.48 -13.27
N LYS A 104 -5.08 -20.22 -14.58
CA LYS A 104 -6.20 -20.68 -15.42
C LYS A 104 -6.03 -22.11 -15.94
N GLU A 105 -4.85 -22.71 -15.82
CA GLU A 105 -4.60 -24.06 -16.31
C GLU A 105 -5.31 -25.14 -15.47
N LYS A 106 -6.01 -26.06 -16.16
CA LYS A 106 -6.89 -27.10 -15.60
C LYS A 106 -6.24 -28.07 -14.59
N GLY A 107 -4.90 -28.04 -14.45
CA GLY A 107 -4.14 -28.87 -13.50
C GLY A 107 -3.67 -28.14 -12.24
N ALA A 108 -3.39 -26.83 -12.30
CA ALA A 108 -2.86 -26.04 -11.19
C ALA A 108 -3.92 -25.70 -10.13
N LEU A 109 -5.17 -25.51 -10.58
CA LEU A 109 -6.33 -25.16 -9.74
C LEU A 109 -6.77 -26.25 -8.76
N LYS A 110 -6.32 -27.50 -8.92
CA LYS A 110 -6.83 -28.62 -8.13
C LYS A 110 -6.12 -28.85 -6.79
N GLN A 111 -5.01 -28.18 -6.47
CA GLN A 111 -4.22 -28.57 -5.29
C GLN A 111 -3.70 -27.47 -4.35
N ASN A 112 -3.87 -26.17 -4.58
CA ASN A 112 -3.40 -25.22 -3.56
C ASN A 112 -4.16 -23.90 -3.51
N LYS A 113 -5.19 -23.86 -2.65
CA LYS A 113 -5.93 -22.64 -2.29
C LYS A 113 -4.99 -21.55 -1.77
N GLU A 114 -3.96 -21.93 -1.01
CA GLU A 114 -2.97 -21.01 -0.46
C GLU A 114 -2.17 -20.27 -1.55
N VAL A 115 -1.75 -20.98 -2.60
CA VAL A 115 -1.03 -20.36 -3.73
C VAL A 115 -1.94 -19.39 -4.49
N LEU A 116 -3.24 -19.70 -4.61
CA LEU A 116 -4.22 -18.81 -5.23
C LEU A 116 -4.36 -17.48 -4.49
N GLU A 117 -4.29 -17.49 -3.15
CA GLU A 117 -4.40 -16.29 -2.33
C GLU A 117 -3.15 -15.40 -2.35
N LEU A 118 -2.03 -15.93 -2.88
CA LEU A 118 -0.73 -15.25 -3.03
C LEU A 118 -0.40 -14.92 -4.48
N ALA A 119 -1.23 -15.35 -5.43
CA ALA A 119 -0.99 -15.17 -6.86
C ALA A 119 -1.43 -13.79 -7.34
N PHE A 120 -0.55 -13.12 -8.07
CA PHE A 120 -0.88 -11.90 -8.82
C PHE A 120 -0.09 -11.84 -10.13
N SER A 121 -0.53 -11.02 -11.08
CA SER A 121 0.17 -10.86 -12.37
C SER A 121 0.02 -9.44 -12.89
N LEU A 122 1.07 -8.95 -13.53
CA LEU A 122 1.05 -7.73 -14.31
C LEU A 122 0.70 -8.08 -15.74
N LEU A 123 -0.32 -7.45 -16.30
CA LEU A 123 -0.63 -7.51 -17.72
C LEU A 123 0.00 -6.29 -18.38
N TYR A 124 0.87 -6.50 -19.36
CA TYR A 124 1.59 -5.46 -20.07
C TYR A 124 1.67 -5.78 -21.57
N GLU A 125 1.90 -4.77 -22.41
CA GLU A 125 1.88 -4.92 -23.88
C GLU A 125 0.61 -5.66 -24.39
N SER A 126 0.56 -6.08 -25.67
CA SER A 126 -0.61 -6.77 -26.24
C SER A 126 -0.47 -8.28 -26.03
N ASP A 127 -0.92 -8.74 -24.86
CA ASP A 127 -0.97 -10.15 -24.37
C ASP A 127 0.26 -10.68 -23.62
N GLU A 128 1.19 -9.81 -23.19
CA GLU A 128 2.26 -10.23 -22.28
C GLU A 128 1.86 -10.12 -20.81
N TYR A 129 2.50 -10.95 -19.98
CA TYR A 129 2.23 -10.96 -18.55
C TYR A 129 3.44 -11.38 -17.73
N LEU A 130 3.60 -10.74 -16.57
CA LEU A 130 4.59 -11.10 -15.56
C LEU A 130 3.86 -11.72 -14.36
N ASN A 131 4.14 -13.00 -14.09
CA ASN A 131 3.45 -13.79 -13.07
C ASN A 131 4.21 -13.79 -11.75
N PHE A 132 3.49 -13.64 -10.64
CA PHE A 132 4.05 -13.63 -9.29
C PHE A 132 3.28 -14.58 -8.38
N ILE A 133 4.01 -15.26 -7.51
CA ILE A 133 3.48 -15.87 -6.29
C ILE A 133 4.23 -15.23 -5.13
N ALA A 134 3.54 -14.41 -4.34
CA ALA A 134 4.15 -13.78 -3.17
C ALA A 134 4.68 -14.84 -2.20
N PRO A 135 5.80 -14.58 -1.51
CA PRO A 135 6.34 -15.51 -0.51
C PRO A 135 5.39 -15.67 0.70
N ASP A 136 4.63 -14.63 1.04
CA ASP A 136 3.65 -14.62 2.11
C ASP A 136 2.55 -13.57 1.86
N LYS A 137 1.57 -13.52 2.78
CA LYS A 137 0.43 -12.61 2.69
C LYS A 137 0.82 -11.13 2.85
N HIS A 138 1.86 -10.83 3.64
CA HIS A 138 2.32 -9.46 3.83
C HIS A 138 2.91 -8.92 2.52
N GLU A 139 3.83 -9.67 1.91
CA GLU A 139 4.42 -9.31 0.61
C GLU A 139 3.37 -9.25 -0.50
N TYR A 140 2.37 -10.14 -0.49
CA TYR A 140 1.23 -10.04 -1.40
C TYR A 140 0.51 -8.69 -1.28
N CYS A 141 0.19 -8.26 -0.06
CA CYS A 141 -0.48 -6.98 0.19
C CYS A 141 0.42 -5.80 -0.20
N VAL A 142 1.70 -5.84 0.16
CA VAL A 142 2.68 -4.79 -0.18
C VAL A 142 2.77 -4.62 -1.71
N TRP A 143 2.92 -5.71 -2.44
CA TRP A 143 3.06 -5.67 -3.89
C TRP A 143 1.78 -5.23 -4.58
N THR A 144 0.64 -5.81 -4.23
CA THR A 144 -0.64 -5.45 -4.87
C THR A 144 -1.02 -3.99 -4.60
N ASP A 145 -0.85 -3.49 -3.38
CA ASP A 145 -1.09 -2.08 -3.05
C ASP A 145 -0.07 -1.15 -3.72
N GLY A 146 1.23 -1.48 -3.68
CA GLY A 146 2.27 -0.69 -4.32
C GLY A 146 2.06 -0.56 -5.83
N LEU A 147 1.69 -1.66 -6.49
CA LEU A 147 1.38 -1.66 -7.92
C LEU A 147 0.10 -0.87 -8.23
N ASN A 148 -0.94 -0.99 -7.41
CA ASN A 148 -2.14 -0.15 -7.55
C ASN A 148 -1.80 1.33 -7.38
N ALA A 149 -1.00 1.69 -6.38
CA ALA A 149 -0.51 3.05 -6.15
C ALA A 149 0.29 3.60 -7.34
N LEU A 150 1.15 2.79 -7.96
CA LEU A 150 1.89 3.17 -9.18
C LEU A 150 0.96 3.47 -10.36
N LEU A 151 -0.14 2.73 -10.47
CA LEU A 151 -1.15 2.89 -11.51
C LEU A 151 -2.22 3.93 -11.17
N GLY A 152 -2.07 4.66 -10.06
CA GLY A 152 -3.05 5.66 -9.61
C GLY A 152 -4.39 5.05 -9.17
N LYS A 153 -4.40 3.79 -8.77
CA LYS A 153 -5.56 3.06 -8.25
C LYS A 153 -5.53 3.03 -6.72
N GLU A 154 -6.69 2.81 -6.12
CA GLU A 154 -6.81 2.66 -4.67
C GLU A 154 -6.07 1.41 -4.16
N MET A 155 -5.44 1.56 -2.98
CA MET A 155 -4.83 0.46 -2.23
C MET A 155 -5.92 -0.19 -1.37
N THR A 156 -6.22 -1.47 -1.62
CA THR A 156 -7.42 -2.14 -1.07
C THR A 156 -7.10 -3.31 -0.16
N SER A 157 -5.82 -3.64 0.04
CA SER A 157 -5.44 -4.80 0.86
C SER A 157 -5.82 -4.61 2.34
N ASP A 158 -5.89 -5.73 3.06
CA ASP A 158 -6.15 -5.71 4.50
C ASP A 158 -4.99 -5.07 5.28
N LEU A 159 -3.77 -5.09 4.74
CA LEU A 159 -2.63 -4.39 5.33
C LEU A 159 -2.85 -2.88 5.28
N THR A 160 -3.30 -2.33 4.14
CA THR A 160 -3.60 -0.90 4.02
C THR A 160 -4.74 -0.48 4.95
N LYS A 161 -5.79 -1.31 5.09
CA LYS A 161 -6.87 -1.02 6.06
C LYS A 161 -6.35 -0.99 7.50
N SER A 162 -5.50 -1.95 7.87
CA SER A 162 -4.89 -2.02 9.21
C SER A 162 -3.96 -0.84 9.49
N ASP A 163 -3.11 -0.48 8.53
CA ASP A 163 -2.21 0.68 8.63
C ASP A 163 -3.01 1.97 8.73
N MET A 164 -4.06 2.12 7.93
CA MET A 164 -4.95 3.27 7.95
C MET A 164 -5.61 3.44 9.32
N ASP A 165 -6.16 2.37 9.88
CA ASP A 165 -6.80 2.41 11.20
C ASP A 165 -5.81 2.76 12.31
N THR A 166 -4.62 2.17 12.26
CA THR A 166 -3.55 2.39 13.25
C THR A 166 -3.06 3.84 13.23
N LEU A 167 -2.66 4.32 12.05
CA LEU A 167 -2.06 5.65 11.88
C LEU A 167 -3.08 6.75 12.14
N LEU A 168 -4.29 6.60 11.63
CA LEU A 168 -5.35 7.58 11.85
C LEU A 168 -5.79 7.62 13.31
N SER A 169 -5.89 6.46 13.97
CA SER A 169 -6.21 6.42 15.39
C SER A 169 -5.14 7.10 16.25
N MET A 170 -3.86 6.91 15.92
CA MET A 170 -2.75 7.58 16.59
C MET A 170 -2.79 9.10 16.36
N GLU A 171 -2.94 9.53 15.10
CA GLU A 171 -3.00 10.96 14.75
C GLU A 171 -4.19 11.66 15.41
N MET A 172 -5.37 11.03 15.39
CA MET A 172 -6.55 11.55 16.08
C MET A 172 -6.32 11.68 17.59
N LYS A 173 -5.67 10.71 18.24
CA LYS A 173 -5.34 10.81 19.67
C LYS A 173 -4.41 11.99 19.94
N LEU A 174 -3.39 12.22 19.10
CA LEU A 174 -2.46 13.34 19.24
C LEU A 174 -3.17 14.69 19.12
N ARG A 175 -4.06 14.85 18.12
CA ARG A 175 -4.82 16.09 17.90
C ARG A 175 -5.84 16.38 19.02
N LEU A 176 -6.26 15.36 19.75
CA LEU A 176 -7.27 15.47 20.80
C LEU A 176 -6.66 15.50 22.21
N LEU A 177 -5.33 15.53 22.37
CA LEU A 177 -4.67 15.56 23.68
C LEU A 177 -5.11 16.76 24.52
N ASP A 178 -5.20 17.95 23.93
CA ASP A 178 -5.59 19.17 24.63
C ASP A 178 -7.08 19.20 25.02
N LEU A 179 -7.87 18.27 24.48
CA LEU A 179 -9.31 18.12 24.76
C LEU A 179 -9.59 16.98 25.74
N GLU A 180 -8.56 16.42 26.38
CA GLU A 180 -8.75 15.36 27.36
C GLU A 180 -9.60 15.85 28.55
N ASN A 181 -10.67 15.11 28.85
CA ASN A 181 -11.68 15.45 29.87
C ASN A 181 -12.50 16.71 29.58
N ILE A 182 -12.43 17.27 28.36
CA ILE A 182 -13.31 18.35 27.89
C ILE A 182 -14.49 17.73 27.13
N GLN A 183 -15.71 18.16 27.46
CA GLN A 183 -16.89 17.71 26.74
C GLN A 183 -16.92 18.30 25.33
N ILE A 184 -16.92 17.44 24.33
CA ILE A 184 -17.03 17.85 22.92
C ILE A 184 -18.49 18.21 22.63
N PRO A 185 -18.78 19.43 22.13
CA PRO A 185 -20.15 19.83 21.82
C PRO A 185 -20.67 19.09 20.58
N GLU A 186 -21.93 18.65 20.62
CA GLU A 186 -22.57 17.97 19.47
C GLU A 186 -22.81 18.91 18.28
N ALA A 187 -23.08 20.18 18.57
CA ALA A 187 -23.27 21.23 17.58
C ALA A 187 -22.13 22.27 17.66
N PRO A 188 -21.64 22.80 16.52
CA PRO A 188 -20.67 23.88 16.53
C PRO A 188 -21.19 25.07 17.36
N PRO A 189 -20.43 25.57 18.35
CA PRO A 189 -20.80 26.79 19.06
C PRO A 189 -21.01 27.96 18.09
N PRO A 190 -21.93 28.88 18.37
CA PRO A 190 -22.17 30.03 17.50
C PRO A 190 -20.92 30.90 17.45
N ILE A 191 -20.45 31.19 16.24
CA ILE A 191 -19.36 32.14 16.01
C ILE A 191 -19.91 33.55 16.31
N PRO A 192 -19.35 34.31 17.26
CA PRO A 192 -19.82 35.65 17.56
C PRO A 192 -19.58 36.60 16.37
N LYS A 193 -20.31 37.72 16.33
CA LYS A 193 -20.02 38.78 15.36
C LYS A 193 -18.59 39.27 15.54
N GLU A 194 -17.99 39.70 14.44
CA GLU A 194 -16.68 40.34 14.50
C GLU A 194 -16.69 41.55 15.45
N PRO A 195 -15.57 41.82 16.14
CA PRO A 195 -15.44 43.03 16.96
C PRO A 195 -15.68 44.29 16.14
N SER A 196 -16.27 45.31 16.75
CA SER A 196 -16.52 46.59 16.09
C SER A 196 -15.26 47.44 15.87
N SER A 197 -14.12 47.04 16.45
CA SER A 197 -12.81 47.67 16.27
C SER A 197 -11.71 46.60 16.29
N TYR A 198 -10.60 46.88 15.61
CA TYR A 198 -9.36 46.11 15.62
C TYR A 198 -8.26 46.77 16.47
N ASP A 199 -8.64 47.66 17.40
CA ASP A 199 -7.73 48.20 18.41
C ASP A 199 -7.43 47.10 19.45
N PHE A 200 -6.44 46.26 19.14
CA PHE A 200 -6.09 45.11 19.96
C PHE A 200 -5.51 45.56 21.31
N VAL A 201 -5.90 44.84 22.37
CA VAL A 201 -5.45 45.12 23.76
C VAL A 201 -3.97 44.76 23.95
N TYR A 202 -3.45 43.83 23.14
CA TYR A 202 -2.08 43.36 23.18
C TYR A 202 -1.48 43.40 21.79
N ASP A 203 -0.20 43.76 21.70
CA ASP A 203 0.57 43.62 20.47
C ASP A 203 0.87 42.14 20.19
N CYS A 204 0.83 41.74 18.92
CA CYS A 204 1.35 40.43 18.50
C CYS A 204 2.87 40.52 18.28
N ASN A 205 3.58 39.43 18.59
CA ASN A 205 5.00 39.26 18.24
C ASN A 205 5.18 38.87 16.77
#